data_AF-A0A7W4ZM54-F1
#
_entry.id   AF-A0A7W4ZM54-F1
#
_cell.length_a   1.000
_cell.length_b   1.000
_cell.length_c   1.000
_cell.angle_alpha   90.00
_cell.angle_beta   90.00
_cell.angle_gamma   90.00
#
_symmetry.space_group_name_H-M   'P 1'
#
loop_
_entity.id
_entity.type
_entity.pdbx_description
1 polymer ?
#
loop_
_entity_poly.entity_id
_entity_poly.type
_entity_poly.pdbx_seq_one_letter_code
_entity_poly.pdbx_strand_id
1 'polypeptide(L)'
;MTTVTAAEAAYVVAALLFILSLAGLSQHRTSRSGVVWGIAGMVIALAATVGLASRSITATGLVLIAVATAVGAGIGLWRARVVEMTGMPELIAIMHSLVGLAATFVGWNGYLDVDAGSNGGEKLSGSLLGIHHAEVFIGVFIGAVTFTGSVVAYLKLSARIKSNPLTLPGKHILNVGALVAFVVLTVAFVARPNIGLLIAVTVIALALGAHLVASIGGGDMPVVVSMLNSYSGWAAAASGFLLANNLLIVTGALVGSSGAYLSYIMCKAMNRSFISVIAGGFGTPAAAADDGEQGEHREINAEETAELLRDASSVIITPGYGMAVAQAQYPVAELARKLRERGVEVRFGIHPVAGRLPGHMNVLLAEANVPYDVVLEMDEINDDFAATSVVLVIGANDTVNPAATDNPASPIAGMPVLHVWEAANVVVFKRSMAAGYAGVQNPLFFRENTQMLFGDAKQRVEDILRGLDALDAPVPEMAGTSR
;
A
#
# COMPACT_ATOMS: atom_id res chain seq x y z
N MET A 1 -2.38 5.20 44.04
CA MET A 1 -1.59 4.92 42.82
C MET A 1 -0.41 5.86 42.78
N THR A 2 0.80 5.35 42.56
CA THR A 2 1.95 6.19 42.18
C THR A 2 1.81 6.63 40.73
N THR A 3 2.48 7.71 40.33
CA THR A 3 2.49 8.16 38.93
C THR A 3 3.01 7.11 37.96
N VAL A 4 3.96 6.27 38.40
CA VAL A 4 4.48 5.12 37.63
C VAL A 4 3.36 4.09 37.39
N THR A 5 2.68 3.64 38.45
CA THR A 5 1.56 2.69 38.32
C THR A 5 0.40 3.25 37.50
N ALA A 6 0.18 4.56 37.53
CA ALA A 6 -0.81 5.23 36.71
C ALA A 6 -0.42 5.25 35.23
N ALA A 7 0.85 5.49 34.91
CA ALA A 7 1.35 5.45 33.55
C ALA A 7 1.30 4.02 32.97
N GLU A 8 1.69 3.01 33.77
CA GLU A 8 1.59 1.60 33.36
C GLU A 8 0.15 1.18 33.08
N ALA A 9 -0.80 1.55 33.95
CA ALA A 9 -2.22 1.30 33.71
C ALA A 9 -2.72 2.01 32.45
N ALA A 10 -2.31 3.26 32.24
CA ALA A 10 -2.65 4.03 31.04
C ALA A 10 -2.08 3.40 29.76
N TYR A 11 -0.86 2.83 29.82
CA TYR A 11 -0.27 2.06 28.72
C TYR A 11 -1.06 0.80 28.38
N VAL A 12 -1.54 0.06 29.38
CA VAL A 12 -2.42 -1.09 29.14
C VAL A 12 -3.73 -0.66 28.48
N VAL A 13 -4.36 0.42 28.97
CA VAL A 13 -5.58 0.97 28.38
C VAL A 13 -5.34 1.43 26.94
N ALA A 14 -4.25 2.15 26.68
CA ALA A 14 -3.88 2.58 25.33
C ALA A 14 -3.64 1.38 24.39
N ALA A 15 -2.96 0.34 24.85
CA ALA A 15 -2.75 -0.89 24.08
C ALA A 15 -4.07 -1.57 23.70
N LEU A 16 -5.02 -1.68 24.64
CA LEU A 16 -6.36 -2.21 24.37
C LEU A 16 -7.12 -1.33 23.36
N LEU A 17 -7.00 -0.01 23.45
CA LEU A 17 -7.61 0.91 22.49
C LEU A 17 -7.02 0.77 21.08
N PHE A 18 -5.72 0.49 20.95
CA PHE A 18 -5.12 0.19 19.64
C PHE A 18 -5.60 -1.14 19.06
N ILE A 19 -5.82 -2.17 19.90
CA ILE A 19 -6.44 -3.42 19.46
C ILE A 19 -7.88 -3.17 18.97
N LEU A 20 -8.67 -2.41 19.74
CA LEU A 20 -10.03 -2.02 19.36
C LEU A 20 -10.05 -1.13 18.11
N SER A 21 -9.00 -0.34 17.89
CA SER A 21 -8.84 0.47 16.69
C SER A 21 -8.74 -0.42 15.45
N LEU A 22 -7.85 -1.41 15.45
CA LEU A 22 -7.73 -2.37 14.34
C LEU A 22 -9.00 -3.20 14.16
N ALA A 23 -9.59 -3.70 15.25
CA ALA A 23 -10.85 -4.44 15.18
C ALA A 23 -11.97 -3.59 14.57
N GLY A 24 -12.06 -2.32 14.96
CA GLY A 24 -13.02 -1.36 14.41
C GLY A 24 -12.81 -1.08 12.92
N LEU A 25 -11.55 -1.02 12.48
CA LEU A 25 -11.19 -0.79 11.07
C LEU A 25 -11.48 -1.99 10.15
N SER A 26 -11.66 -3.19 10.72
CA SER A 26 -11.95 -4.41 9.93
C SER A 26 -13.36 -4.45 9.32
N GLN A 27 -14.25 -3.54 9.70
CA GLN A 27 -15.62 -3.47 9.17
C GLN A 27 -16.00 -2.03 8.83
N HIS A 28 -16.69 -1.84 7.70
CA HIS A 28 -17.11 -0.50 7.24
C HIS A 28 -17.96 0.24 8.28
N ARG A 29 -18.90 -0.46 8.92
CA ARG A 29 -19.81 0.12 9.93
C ARG A 29 -19.08 0.66 11.16
N THR A 30 -18.00 -0.01 11.60
CA THR A 30 -17.25 0.37 12.81
C THR A 30 -15.99 1.17 12.51
N SER A 31 -15.62 1.36 11.24
CA SER A 31 -14.40 2.04 10.80
C SER A 31 -14.18 3.39 11.48
N ARG A 32 -15.22 4.24 11.54
CA ARG A 32 -15.18 5.54 12.23
C ARG A 32 -14.86 5.42 13.71
N SER A 33 -15.54 4.51 14.42
CA SER A 33 -15.28 4.25 15.84
C SER A 33 -13.87 3.69 16.04
N GLY A 34 -13.39 2.85 15.14
CA GLY A 34 -12.02 2.33 15.14
C GLY A 34 -10.96 3.44 15.12
N VAL A 35 -11.14 4.45 14.26
CA VAL A 35 -10.24 5.62 14.23
C VAL A 35 -10.28 6.38 15.55
N VAL A 36 -11.47 6.60 16.13
CA VAL A 36 -11.63 7.29 17.42
C VAL A 36 -10.90 6.55 18.55
N TRP A 37 -10.97 5.21 18.60
CA TRP A 37 -10.22 4.41 19.57
C TRP A 37 -8.71 4.59 19.43
N GLY A 38 -8.20 4.63 18.19
CA GLY A 38 -6.78 4.88 17.92
C GLY A 38 -6.33 6.27 18.40
N ILE A 39 -7.12 7.30 18.13
CA ILE A 39 -6.84 8.67 18.60
C ILE A 39 -6.82 8.72 20.13
N ALA A 40 -7.85 8.16 20.79
CA ALA A 40 -7.93 8.13 22.24
C ALA A 40 -6.74 7.38 22.86
N GLY A 41 -6.37 6.22 22.29
CA GLY A 41 -5.21 5.44 22.72
C GLY A 41 -3.91 6.24 22.63
N MET A 42 -3.67 6.94 21.52
CA MET A 42 -2.47 7.77 21.34
C MET A 42 -2.42 8.96 22.30
N VAL A 43 -3.55 9.64 22.52
CA VAL A 43 -3.64 10.76 23.48
C VAL A 43 -3.31 10.27 24.91
N ILE A 44 -3.88 9.15 25.33
CA ILE A 44 -3.62 8.56 26.66
C ILE A 44 -2.14 8.17 26.79
N ALA A 45 -1.57 7.52 25.78
CA ALA A 45 -0.17 7.10 25.75
C ALA A 45 0.79 8.28 25.89
N LEU A 46 0.59 9.35 25.10
CA LEU A 46 1.43 10.54 25.15
C LEU A 46 1.28 11.29 26.47
N ALA A 47 0.06 11.45 26.97
CA ALA A 47 -0.19 12.11 28.26
C ALA A 47 0.48 11.35 29.42
N ALA A 48 0.37 10.03 29.44
CA ALA A 48 1.03 9.19 30.44
C ALA A 48 2.56 9.29 30.36
N THR A 49 3.12 9.24 29.14
CA THR A 49 4.57 9.32 28.92
C THR A 49 5.14 10.68 29.33
N VAL A 50 4.50 11.78 28.91
CA VAL A 50 4.92 13.14 29.28
C VAL A 50 4.74 13.38 30.78
N GLY A 51 3.64 12.90 31.36
CA GLY A 51 3.40 12.96 32.81
C GLY A 51 4.47 12.24 33.61
N LEU A 52 4.88 11.04 33.18
CA LEU A 52 5.96 10.29 33.80
C LEU A 52 7.31 11.02 33.64
N ALA A 53 7.63 11.45 32.42
CA ALA A 53 8.89 12.12 32.09
C ALA A 53 9.07 13.43 32.85
N SER A 54 8.00 14.21 33.07
CA SER A 54 8.01 15.50 33.79
C SER A 54 8.62 15.44 35.20
N ARG A 55 8.76 14.25 35.78
CA ARG A 55 9.36 14.04 37.10
C ARG A 55 10.89 14.03 37.08
N SER A 56 11.51 13.69 35.95
CA SER A 56 12.95 13.44 35.84
C SER A 56 13.65 14.37 34.86
N ILE A 57 12.93 14.99 33.93
CA ILE A 57 13.50 15.89 32.93
C ILE A 57 13.47 17.35 33.39
N THR A 58 14.45 18.13 32.90
CA THR A 58 14.52 19.57 33.15
C THR A 58 13.38 20.33 32.45
N ALA A 59 13.12 21.55 32.90
CA ALA A 59 12.17 22.44 32.22
C ALA A 59 12.52 22.64 30.73
N THR A 60 13.81 22.74 30.42
CA THR A 60 14.30 22.79 29.04
C THR A 60 13.95 21.52 28.25
N GLY A 61 14.11 20.33 28.87
CA GLY A 61 13.71 19.06 28.25
C GLY A 61 12.21 18.99 27.93
N LEU A 62 11.36 19.45 28.86
CA LEU A 62 9.90 19.55 28.63
C LEU A 62 9.56 20.48 27.47
N VAL A 63 10.20 21.66 27.42
CA VAL A 63 10.00 22.63 26.32
C VAL A 63 10.42 22.02 24.99
N LEU A 64 11.56 21.33 24.93
CA LEU A 64 12.01 20.66 23.70
C LEU A 64 11.04 19.58 23.23
N ILE A 65 10.52 18.73 24.14
CA ILE A 65 9.51 17.73 23.81
C ILE A 65 8.23 18.39 23.27
N ALA A 66 7.75 19.44 23.93
CA ALA A 66 6.55 20.15 23.51
C ALA A 66 6.71 20.78 22.12
N VAL A 67 7.85 21.46 21.88
CA VAL A 67 8.16 22.09 20.58
C VAL A 67 8.30 21.04 19.49
N ALA A 68 9.07 19.97 19.72
CA ALA A 68 9.25 18.90 18.74
C ALA A 68 7.92 18.22 18.38
N THR A 69 7.08 17.95 19.38
CA THR A 69 5.74 17.38 19.17
C THR A 69 4.83 18.33 18.39
N ALA A 70 4.82 19.61 18.73
CA ALA A 70 4.01 20.62 18.03
C ALA A 70 4.44 20.79 16.57
N VAL A 71 5.75 20.83 16.30
CA VAL A 71 6.29 20.92 14.94
C VAL A 71 5.95 19.66 14.14
N GLY A 72 6.18 18.47 14.71
CA GLY A 72 5.84 17.21 14.07
C GLY A 72 4.35 17.08 13.75
N ALA A 73 3.49 17.42 14.72
CA ALA A 73 2.04 17.43 14.53
C ALA A 73 1.60 18.46 13.48
N GLY A 74 2.19 19.65 13.47
CA GLY A 74 1.90 20.70 12.47
C GLY A 74 2.24 20.25 11.05
N ILE A 75 3.42 19.68 10.84
CA ILE A 75 3.84 19.15 9.54
C ILE A 75 2.96 17.97 9.12
N GLY A 76 2.67 17.05 10.04
CA GLY A 76 1.83 15.87 9.80
C GLY A 76 0.41 16.26 9.39
N LEU A 77 -0.23 17.16 10.14
CA LEU A 77 -1.58 17.65 9.84
C LEU A 77 -1.63 18.41 8.51
N TRP A 78 -0.62 19.24 8.22
CA TRP A 78 -0.54 19.94 6.95
C TRP A 78 -0.42 18.96 5.77
N ARG A 79 0.51 18.00 5.85
CA ARG A 79 0.71 17.00 4.80
C ARG A 79 -0.52 16.12 4.59
N ALA A 80 -1.15 15.65 5.66
CA ALA A 80 -2.35 14.83 5.58
C ALA A 80 -3.55 15.57 4.94
N ARG A 81 -3.59 16.90 5.04
CA ARG A 81 -4.69 17.72 4.50
C ARG A 81 -4.54 18.04 3.00
N VAL A 82 -3.32 18.05 2.49
CA VAL A 82 -3.01 18.51 1.12
C VAL A 82 -2.71 17.34 0.17
N VAL A 83 -2.40 16.15 0.68
CA VAL A 83 -2.11 14.98 -0.16
C VAL A 83 -3.36 14.55 -0.95
N GLU A 84 -3.18 14.28 -2.23
CA GLU A 84 -4.21 13.68 -3.07
C GLU A 84 -4.33 12.17 -2.78
N MET A 85 -5.52 11.59 -2.93
CA MET A 85 -5.73 10.16 -2.63
C MET A 85 -4.89 9.23 -3.52
N THR A 86 -4.53 9.66 -4.73
CA THR A 86 -3.59 8.97 -5.62
C THR A 86 -2.15 8.97 -5.13
N GLY A 87 -1.76 9.98 -4.33
CA GLY A 87 -0.46 10.12 -3.68
C GLY A 87 -0.39 9.43 -2.30
N MET A 88 -1.46 8.75 -1.87
CA MET A 88 -1.48 8.04 -0.59
C MET A 88 -0.37 6.97 -0.44
N PRO A 89 -0.03 6.16 -1.49
CA PRO A 89 1.01 5.15 -1.36
C PRO A 89 2.39 5.73 -1.03
N GLU A 90 2.77 6.84 -1.65
CA GLU A 90 4.06 7.50 -1.41
C GLU A 90 4.09 8.21 -0.05
N LEU A 91 2.97 8.79 0.39
CA LEU A 91 2.88 9.38 1.73
C LEU A 91 3.06 8.31 2.82
N ILE A 92 2.42 7.15 2.66
CA ILE A 92 2.56 6.04 3.60
C ILE A 92 4.02 5.54 3.62
N ALA A 93 4.65 5.41 2.45
CA ALA A 93 6.06 5.02 2.37
C ALA A 93 6.96 5.97 3.18
N ILE A 94 6.84 7.29 3.00
CA ILE A 94 7.67 8.26 3.74
C ILE A 94 7.32 8.33 5.23
N MET A 95 6.07 8.06 5.64
CA MET A 95 5.72 7.98 7.07
C MET A 95 6.45 6.83 7.78
N HIS A 96 6.56 5.66 7.14
CA HIS A 96 7.36 4.55 7.69
C HIS A 96 8.84 4.92 7.83
N SER A 97 9.38 5.78 6.97
CA SER A 97 10.78 6.21 7.11
C SER A 97 11.00 6.97 8.42
N LEU A 98 10.04 7.81 8.81
CA LEU A 98 10.12 8.56 10.07
C LEU A 98 10.09 7.64 11.30
N VAL A 99 9.31 6.55 11.24
CA VAL A 99 9.28 5.53 12.30
C VAL A 99 10.64 4.82 12.41
N GLY A 100 11.21 4.40 11.28
CA GLY A 100 12.53 3.78 11.24
C GLY A 100 13.63 4.70 11.76
N LEU A 101 13.59 5.99 11.41
CA LEU A 101 14.54 6.98 11.89
C LEU A 101 14.39 7.23 13.40
N ALA A 102 13.15 7.31 13.92
CA ALA A 102 12.90 7.44 15.35
C ALA A 102 13.43 6.23 16.13
N ALA A 103 13.18 5.00 15.67
CA ALA A 103 13.72 3.79 16.28
C ALA A 103 15.26 3.76 16.26
N THR A 104 15.87 4.23 15.17
CA THR A 104 17.33 4.39 15.07
C THR A 104 17.84 5.35 16.13
N PHE A 105 17.22 6.53 16.30
CA PHE A 105 17.61 7.47 17.35
C PHE A 105 17.39 6.94 18.75
N VAL A 106 16.32 6.18 18.99
CA VAL A 106 16.07 5.53 20.29
C VAL A 106 17.17 4.52 20.61
N GLY A 107 17.59 3.69 19.65
CA GLY A 107 18.70 2.75 19.84
C GLY A 107 20.04 3.46 20.10
N TRP A 108 20.34 4.51 19.33
CA TRP A 108 21.53 5.35 19.57
C TRP A 108 21.50 6.00 20.96
N ASN A 109 20.36 6.53 21.38
CA ASN A 109 20.20 7.12 22.72
C ASN A 109 20.37 6.06 23.81
N GLY A 110 19.85 4.84 23.62
CA GLY A 110 20.02 3.72 24.56
C GLY A 110 21.48 3.31 24.74
N TYR A 111 22.31 3.37 23.69
CA TYR A 111 23.75 3.18 23.82
C TYR A 111 24.43 4.33 24.57
N LEU A 112 24.10 5.58 24.22
CA LEU A 112 24.77 6.74 24.81
C LEU A 112 24.47 6.87 26.32
N ASP A 113 23.24 6.55 26.73
CA ASP A 113 22.82 6.61 28.12
C ASP A 113 23.56 5.61 29.03
N VAL A 114 23.76 4.38 28.54
CA VAL A 114 24.35 3.27 29.32
C VAL A 114 25.88 3.20 29.19
N ASP A 115 26.43 3.33 27.98
CA ASP A 115 27.85 3.03 27.72
C ASP A 115 28.71 4.28 27.45
N ALA A 116 28.14 5.33 26.83
CA ALA A 116 28.91 6.55 26.52
C ALA A 116 28.99 7.55 27.70
N GLY A 117 28.40 7.20 28.84
CA GLY A 117 28.53 7.95 30.10
C GLY A 117 27.82 9.29 30.11
N SER A 118 26.84 9.52 29.22
CA SER A 118 26.23 10.85 29.09
C SER A 118 25.29 11.26 30.23
N ASN A 119 24.77 10.36 31.08
CA ASN A 119 23.80 10.75 32.13
C ASN A 119 23.73 9.86 33.39
N GLY A 120 24.82 9.22 33.83
CA GLY A 120 24.81 8.48 35.11
C GLY A 120 23.70 7.41 35.18
N GLY A 121 23.37 6.81 34.03
CA GLY A 121 22.28 5.86 33.85
C GLY A 121 22.41 4.62 34.74
N GLU A 122 21.31 3.87 34.84
CA GLU A 122 21.21 2.66 35.63
C GLU A 122 22.37 1.71 35.30
N LYS A 123 23.16 1.29 36.30
CA LYS A 123 24.29 0.39 36.11
C LYS A 123 23.77 -1.02 35.79
N LEU A 124 23.38 -1.23 34.55
CA LEU A 124 23.15 -2.56 34.00
C LEU A 124 24.45 -3.36 34.11
N SER A 125 24.35 -4.60 34.60
CA SER A 125 25.51 -5.47 34.79
C SER A 125 25.18 -6.91 34.43
N GLY A 126 26.22 -7.68 34.10
CA GLY A 126 26.09 -9.10 33.74
C GLY A 126 25.25 -9.32 32.48
N SER A 127 24.36 -10.31 32.52
CA SER A 127 23.54 -10.71 31.36
C SER A 127 22.59 -9.63 30.87
N LEU A 128 22.07 -8.77 31.75
CA LEU A 128 21.14 -7.71 31.39
C LEU A 128 21.80 -6.66 30.49
N LEU A 129 23.08 -6.37 30.72
CA LEU A 129 23.84 -5.45 29.88
C LEU A 129 24.03 -6.02 28.45
N GLY A 130 24.32 -7.31 28.35
CA GLY A 130 24.44 -7.97 27.04
C GLY A 130 23.12 -8.02 26.26
N ILE A 131 21.99 -8.20 26.96
CA ILE A 131 20.65 -8.12 26.34
C ILE A 131 20.39 -6.70 25.83
N HIS A 132 20.63 -5.68 26.66
CA HIS A 132 20.50 -4.27 26.26
C HIS A 132 21.34 -3.96 25.01
N HIS A 133 22.60 -4.39 24.96
CA HIS A 133 23.46 -4.18 23.80
C HIS A 133 22.92 -4.86 22.54
N ALA A 134 22.35 -6.07 22.65
CA ALA A 134 21.72 -6.74 21.54
C ALA A 134 20.47 -5.97 21.06
N GLU A 135 19.62 -5.53 21.98
CA GLU A 135 18.41 -4.75 21.69
C GLU A 135 18.72 -3.43 20.99
N VAL A 136 19.73 -2.69 21.46
CA VAL A 136 20.26 -1.49 20.79
C VAL A 136 20.64 -1.80 19.34
N PHE A 137 21.45 -2.84 19.14
CA PHE A 137 22.04 -3.13 17.83
C PHE A 137 20.99 -3.60 16.82
N ILE A 138 20.07 -4.48 17.27
CA ILE A 138 18.95 -4.98 16.47
C ILE A 138 17.98 -3.83 16.14
N GLY A 139 17.63 -2.99 17.13
CA GLY A 139 16.74 -1.85 16.93
C GLY A 139 17.28 -0.83 15.93
N VAL A 140 18.57 -0.49 16.01
CA VAL A 140 19.24 0.40 15.05
C VAL A 140 19.26 -0.21 13.65
N PHE A 141 19.56 -1.51 13.53
CA PHE A 141 19.59 -2.17 12.22
C PHE A 141 18.21 -2.16 11.53
N ILE A 142 17.16 -2.61 12.23
CA ILE A 142 15.80 -2.63 11.67
C ILE A 142 15.32 -1.22 11.35
N GLY A 143 15.56 -0.26 12.25
CA GLY A 143 15.20 1.15 12.06
C GLY A 143 15.85 1.77 10.83
N ALA A 144 17.16 1.60 10.66
CA ALA A 144 17.92 2.19 9.55
C ALA A 144 17.61 1.55 8.19
N VAL A 145 17.39 0.22 8.15
CA VAL A 145 16.88 -0.49 6.96
C VAL A 145 15.52 0.06 6.56
N THR A 146 14.61 0.21 7.54
CA THR A 146 13.26 0.76 7.30
C THR A 146 13.32 2.18 6.78
N PHE A 147 14.13 3.05 7.40
CA PHE A 147 14.29 4.44 7.00
C PHE A 147 14.67 4.58 5.52
N THR A 148 15.79 3.99 5.13
CA THR A 148 16.30 4.12 3.75
C THR A 148 15.46 3.36 2.73
N GLY A 149 14.97 2.17 3.08
CA GLY A 149 14.06 1.42 2.22
C GLY A 149 12.80 2.20 1.90
N SER A 150 12.20 2.83 2.91
CA SER A 150 11.02 3.70 2.77
C SER A 150 11.28 4.96 1.95
N VAL A 151 12.45 5.58 2.10
CA VAL A 151 12.83 6.74 1.27
C VAL A 151 12.94 6.32 -0.20
N VAL A 152 13.56 5.18 -0.50
CA VAL A 152 13.66 4.69 -1.89
C VAL A 152 12.28 4.32 -2.44
N ALA A 153 11.42 3.69 -1.64
CA ALA A 153 10.03 3.40 -2.03
C ALA A 153 9.26 4.68 -2.37
N TYR A 154 9.36 5.72 -1.52
CA TYR A 154 8.78 7.03 -1.76
C TYR A 154 9.27 7.62 -3.10
N LEU A 155 10.58 7.61 -3.34
CA LEU A 155 11.16 8.18 -4.57
C LEU A 155 10.70 7.43 -5.83
N LYS A 156 10.50 6.11 -5.76
CA LYS A 156 9.96 5.32 -6.88
C LYS A 156 8.48 5.60 -7.12
N LEU A 157 7.67 5.62 -6.06
CA LEU A 157 6.23 5.83 -6.17
C LEU A 157 5.89 7.24 -6.68
N SER A 158 6.66 8.24 -6.24
CA SER A 158 6.57 9.64 -6.69
C SER A 158 7.23 9.92 -8.04
N ALA A 159 7.71 8.87 -8.73
CA ALA A 159 8.39 8.96 -10.02
C ALA A 159 9.61 9.91 -10.03
N ARG A 160 10.22 10.18 -8.87
CA ARG A 160 11.45 10.97 -8.74
C ARG A 160 12.69 10.18 -9.17
N ILE A 161 12.63 8.84 -9.07
CA ILE A 161 13.62 7.92 -9.63
C ILE A 161 12.95 6.88 -10.52
N LYS A 162 13.74 6.23 -11.38
CA LYS A 162 13.24 5.18 -12.29
C LYS A 162 12.65 4.01 -11.49
N SER A 163 11.49 3.53 -11.93
CA SER A 163 10.78 2.39 -11.31
C SER A 163 11.37 1.02 -11.66
N ASN A 164 12.34 0.96 -12.58
CA ASN A 164 12.97 -0.30 -12.97
C ASN A 164 13.85 -0.84 -11.83
N PRO A 165 13.91 -2.17 -11.65
CA PRO A 165 14.81 -2.78 -10.67
C PRO A 165 16.27 -2.39 -10.93
N LEU A 166 16.98 -1.96 -9.89
CA LEU A 166 18.44 -1.78 -9.95
C LEU A 166 19.12 -3.16 -9.92
N THR A 167 19.93 -3.46 -10.93
CA THR A 167 20.63 -4.75 -11.06
C THR A 167 22.14 -4.58 -10.89
N LEU A 168 22.61 -4.61 -9.65
CA LEU A 168 24.05 -4.66 -9.36
C LEU A 168 24.62 -6.07 -9.59
N PRO A 169 25.88 -6.18 -10.07
CA PRO A 169 26.55 -7.48 -10.16
C PRO A 169 26.69 -8.07 -8.76
N GLY A 170 26.21 -9.30 -8.57
CA GLY A 170 26.26 -9.97 -7.27
C GLY A 170 25.34 -9.39 -6.20
N LYS A 171 24.23 -8.70 -6.56
CA LYS A 171 23.29 -8.06 -5.62
C LYS A 171 22.88 -8.95 -4.42
N HIS A 172 22.69 -10.26 -4.67
CA HIS A 172 22.31 -11.21 -3.62
C HIS A 172 23.46 -11.44 -2.62
N ILE A 173 24.70 -11.50 -3.10
CA ILE A 173 25.88 -11.63 -2.25
C ILE A 173 26.05 -10.38 -1.38
N LEU A 174 25.79 -9.19 -1.92
CA LEU A 174 25.82 -7.95 -1.15
C LEU A 174 24.77 -7.96 -0.03
N ASN A 175 23.54 -8.37 -0.33
CA ASN A 175 22.46 -8.44 0.66
C ASN A 175 22.74 -9.47 1.76
N VAL A 176 23.13 -10.69 1.37
CA VAL A 176 23.49 -11.76 2.32
C VAL A 176 24.72 -11.35 3.14
N GLY A 177 25.72 -10.75 2.49
CA GLY A 177 26.92 -10.24 3.15
C GLY A 177 26.61 -9.19 4.20
N ALA A 178 25.69 -8.25 3.92
CA ALA A 178 25.23 -7.26 4.89
C ALA A 178 24.51 -7.91 6.09
N LEU A 179 23.69 -8.95 5.87
CA LEU A 179 23.04 -9.71 6.95
C LEU A 179 24.04 -10.48 7.81
N VAL A 180 25.02 -11.14 7.19
CA VAL A 180 26.09 -11.84 7.91
C VAL A 180 26.93 -10.84 8.70
N ALA A 181 27.29 -9.71 8.10
CA ALA A 181 28.01 -8.64 8.78
C ALA A 181 27.22 -8.11 9.98
N PHE A 182 25.90 -7.92 9.85
CA PHE A 182 25.03 -7.55 10.96
C PHE A 182 25.10 -8.56 12.13
N VAL A 183 24.99 -9.87 11.86
CA VAL A 183 25.07 -10.89 12.92
C VAL A 183 26.44 -10.88 13.60
N VAL A 184 27.53 -10.84 12.83
CA VAL A 184 28.89 -10.82 13.37
C VAL A 184 29.13 -9.55 14.20
N LEU A 185 28.71 -8.39 13.70
CA LEU A 185 28.87 -7.13 14.41
C LEU A 185 28.01 -7.07 15.66
N THR A 186 26.82 -7.68 15.67
CA THR A 186 25.99 -7.81 16.88
C THR A 186 26.73 -8.57 17.96
N VAL A 187 27.29 -9.74 17.64
CA VAL A 187 28.07 -10.55 18.61
C VAL A 187 29.29 -9.77 19.10
N ALA A 188 30.00 -9.08 18.21
CA ALA A 188 31.15 -8.26 18.58
C ALA A 188 30.75 -7.09 19.51
N PHE A 189 29.63 -6.43 19.23
CA PHE A 189 29.12 -5.31 20.01
C PHE A 189 28.67 -5.74 21.40
N VAL A 190 27.94 -6.86 21.52
CA VAL A 190 27.52 -7.43 22.82
C VAL A 190 28.74 -7.82 23.66
N ALA A 191 29.81 -8.33 23.04
CA ALA A 191 31.02 -8.70 23.76
C ALA A 191 31.85 -7.47 24.18
N ARG A 192 31.95 -6.46 23.29
CA ARG A 192 32.76 -5.25 23.49
C ARG A 192 32.05 -4.06 22.82
N PRO A 193 31.15 -3.38 23.53
CA PRO A 193 30.40 -2.27 22.96
C PRO A 193 31.35 -1.13 22.56
N ASN A 194 31.17 -0.61 21.36
CA ASN A 194 31.98 0.47 20.82
C ASN A 194 31.14 1.29 19.82
N ILE A 195 31.22 2.61 19.92
CA ILE A 195 30.56 3.54 19.01
C ILE A 195 30.93 3.28 17.54
N GLY A 196 32.16 2.85 17.25
CA GLY A 196 32.60 2.49 15.90
C GLY A 196 31.81 1.31 15.32
N LEU A 197 31.46 0.31 16.14
CA LEU A 197 30.63 -0.81 15.71
C LEU A 197 29.18 -0.37 15.48
N LEU A 198 28.66 0.54 16.33
CA LEU A 198 27.33 1.13 16.17
C LEU A 198 27.22 1.96 14.89
N ILE A 199 28.26 2.76 14.58
CA ILE A 199 28.36 3.50 13.31
C ILE A 199 28.40 2.51 12.14
N ALA A 200 29.22 1.47 12.23
CA ALA A 200 29.38 0.49 11.17
C ALA A 200 28.04 -0.21 10.83
N VAL A 201 27.30 -0.70 11.82
CA VAL A 201 25.98 -1.31 11.56
C VAL A 201 24.98 -0.31 11.03
N THR A 202 24.99 0.93 11.53
CA THR A 202 24.08 1.97 11.04
C THR A 202 24.32 2.21 9.55
N VAL A 203 25.58 2.38 9.13
CA VAL A 203 25.93 2.59 7.71
C VAL A 203 25.55 1.37 6.85
N ILE A 204 25.85 0.16 7.32
CA ILE A 204 25.49 -1.08 6.61
C ILE A 204 23.98 -1.21 6.46
N ALA A 205 23.21 -0.91 7.52
CA ALA A 205 21.76 -0.97 7.52
C ALA A 205 21.13 0.07 6.56
N LEU A 206 21.66 1.31 6.56
CA LEU A 206 21.25 2.35 5.63
C LEU A 206 21.54 1.94 4.16
N ALA A 207 22.71 1.37 3.90
CA ALA A 207 23.07 0.90 2.56
C ALA A 207 22.20 -0.30 2.13
N LEU A 208 21.95 -1.24 3.04
CA LEU A 208 21.12 -2.42 2.79
C LEU A 208 19.67 -2.03 2.50
N GLY A 209 19.06 -1.17 3.31
CA GLY A 209 17.68 -0.72 3.10
C GLY A 209 17.50 -0.02 1.75
N ALA A 210 18.42 0.88 1.41
CA ALA A 210 18.44 1.53 0.10
C ALA A 210 18.58 0.53 -1.05
N HIS A 211 19.57 -0.38 -0.98
CA HIS A 211 19.84 -1.35 -2.04
C HIS A 211 18.73 -2.39 -2.21
N LEU A 212 18.16 -2.90 -1.11
CA LEU A 212 17.10 -3.91 -1.14
C LEU A 212 15.88 -3.37 -1.87
N VAL A 213 15.41 -2.17 -1.52
CA VAL A 213 14.23 -1.57 -2.18
C VAL A 213 14.56 -1.05 -3.58
N ALA A 214 15.78 -0.54 -3.82
CA ALA A 214 16.22 -0.15 -5.15
C ALA A 214 16.20 -1.34 -6.13
N SER A 215 16.46 -2.56 -5.65
CA SER A 215 16.48 -3.79 -6.45
C SER A 215 15.09 -4.36 -6.79
N ILE A 216 14.00 -3.75 -6.31
CA ILE A 216 12.63 -4.22 -6.53
C ILE A 216 11.92 -3.34 -7.58
N GLY A 217 11.10 -3.93 -8.46
CA GLY A 217 10.41 -3.20 -9.52
C GLY A 217 9.21 -2.37 -9.04
N GLY A 218 8.83 -1.35 -9.82
CA GLY A 218 7.74 -0.42 -9.50
C GLY A 218 6.39 -1.07 -9.20
N GLY A 219 6.01 -2.13 -9.92
CA GLY A 219 4.72 -2.82 -9.67
C GLY A 219 4.70 -3.68 -8.42
N ASP A 220 5.87 -4.04 -7.87
CA ASP A 220 5.98 -4.74 -6.58
C ASP A 220 6.06 -3.77 -5.40
N MET A 221 6.15 -2.46 -5.65
CA MET A 221 6.20 -1.44 -4.60
C MET A 221 5.05 -1.50 -3.59
N PRO A 222 3.80 -1.86 -3.96
CA PRO A 222 2.73 -1.99 -2.97
C PRO A 222 3.06 -3.03 -1.89
N VAL A 223 3.65 -4.17 -2.28
CA VAL A 223 4.10 -5.22 -1.34
C VAL A 223 5.25 -4.70 -0.50
N VAL A 224 6.20 -3.97 -1.10
CA VAL A 224 7.32 -3.36 -0.37
C VAL A 224 6.85 -2.37 0.68
N VAL A 225 5.86 -1.53 0.37
CA VAL A 225 5.29 -0.58 1.33
C VAL A 225 4.66 -1.32 2.52
N SER A 226 3.95 -2.42 2.26
CA SER A 226 3.36 -3.27 3.31
C SER A 226 4.42 -3.98 4.16
N MET A 227 5.50 -4.45 3.54
CA MET A 227 6.63 -5.05 4.25
C MET A 227 7.36 -4.02 5.11
N LEU A 228 7.59 -2.81 4.61
CA LEU A 228 8.20 -1.71 5.36
C LEU A 228 7.31 -1.26 6.53
N ASN A 229 5.98 -1.34 6.38
CA ASN A 229 5.06 -1.18 7.51
C ASN A 229 5.33 -2.25 8.58
N SER A 230 5.49 -3.51 8.20
CA SER A 230 5.86 -4.58 9.13
C SER A 230 7.18 -4.27 9.86
N TYR A 231 8.22 -3.87 9.12
CA TYR A 231 9.51 -3.53 9.71
C TYR A 231 9.42 -2.35 10.69
N SER A 232 8.59 -1.35 10.39
CA SER A 232 8.34 -0.24 11.30
C SER A 232 7.70 -0.69 12.62
N GLY A 233 6.79 -1.67 12.56
CA GLY A 233 6.20 -2.29 13.75
C GLY A 233 7.23 -3.07 14.57
N TRP A 234 8.07 -3.89 13.93
CA TRP A 234 9.13 -4.61 14.63
C TRP A 234 10.21 -3.69 15.21
N ALA A 235 10.51 -2.57 14.53
CA ALA A 235 11.40 -1.53 15.05
C ALA A 235 10.81 -0.89 16.32
N ALA A 236 9.51 -0.58 16.32
CA ALA A 236 8.81 -0.06 17.50
C ALA A 236 8.80 -1.09 18.65
N ALA A 237 8.58 -2.37 18.35
CA ALA A 237 8.65 -3.44 19.36
C ALA A 237 10.07 -3.58 19.95
N ALA A 238 11.11 -3.51 19.12
CA ALA A 238 12.50 -3.52 19.57
C ALA A 238 12.82 -2.30 20.46
N SER A 239 12.37 -1.11 20.09
CA SER A 239 12.43 0.07 20.98
C SER A 239 11.64 -0.13 22.28
N GLY A 240 10.53 -0.86 22.22
CA GLY A 240 9.74 -1.22 23.39
C GLY A 240 10.50 -2.12 24.36
N PHE A 241 11.19 -3.14 23.87
CA PHE A 241 12.07 -3.97 24.71
C PHE A 241 13.20 -3.15 25.33
N LEU A 242 13.89 -2.35 24.51
CA LEU A 242 14.99 -1.47 24.95
C LEU A 242 14.58 -0.49 26.05
N LEU A 243 13.35 0.02 26.00
CA LEU A 243 12.81 0.97 26.97
C LEU A 243 11.97 0.33 28.07
N ALA A 244 11.89 -1.01 28.12
CA ALA A 244 10.98 -1.77 28.97
C ALA A 244 9.52 -1.25 28.93
N ASN A 245 9.06 -0.83 27.73
CA ASN A 245 7.76 -0.21 27.51
C ASN A 245 6.77 -1.17 26.84
N ASN A 246 5.87 -1.72 27.66
CA ASN A 246 4.84 -2.66 27.23
C ASN A 246 3.93 -2.11 26.11
N LEU A 247 3.63 -0.81 26.09
CA LEU A 247 2.80 -0.22 25.05
C LEU A 247 3.47 -0.36 23.68
N LEU A 248 4.76 0.00 23.59
CA LEU A 248 5.53 -0.09 22.35
C LEU A 248 5.70 -1.54 21.89
N ILE A 249 5.89 -2.48 22.83
CA ILE A 249 5.97 -3.92 22.52
C ILE A 249 4.65 -4.40 21.90
N VAL A 250 3.52 -4.14 22.57
CA VAL A 250 2.20 -4.61 22.11
C VAL A 250 1.82 -3.96 20.77
N THR A 251 1.93 -2.63 20.67
CA THR A 251 1.57 -1.91 19.44
C THR A 251 2.50 -2.24 18.29
N GLY A 252 3.81 -2.33 18.54
CA GLY A 252 4.80 -2.71 17.54
C GLY A 252 4.58 -4.12 17.01
N ALA A 253 4.33 -5.11 17.87
CA ALA A 253 4.03 -6.48 17.45
C ALA A 253 2.73 -6.58 16.63
N LEU A 254 1.71 -5.81 17.00
CA LEU A 254 0.42 -5.77 16.32
C LEU A 254 0.52 -5.13 14.92
N VAL A 255 1.28 -4.03 14.78
CA VAL A 255 1.59 -3.42 13.46
C VAL A 255 2.49 -4.33 12.64
N GLY A 256 3.53 -4.90 13.26
CA GLY A 256 4.50 -5.79 12.64
C GLY A 256 3.85 -7.03 12.02
N SER A 257 3.03 -7.73 12.80
CA SER A 257 2.29 -8.91 12.34
C SER A 257 1.26 -8.58 11.26
N SER A 258 0.50 -7.49 11.40
CA SER A 258 -0.47 -7.04 10.40
C SER A 258 0.18 -6.74 9.05
N GLY A 259 1.29 -5.99 9.05
CA GLY A 259 2.04 -5.69 7.81
C GLY A 259 2.61 -6.95 7.13
N ALA A 260 3.11 -7.91 7.93
CA ALA A 260 3.64 -9.17 7.40
C ALA A 260 2.52 -10.01 6.75
N TYR A 261 1.37 -10.11 7.42
CA TYR A 261 0.22 -10.85 6.91
C TYR A 261 -0.37 -10.21 5.66
N LEU A 262 -0.51 -8.88 5.63
CA LEU A 262 -0.96 -8.15 4.45
C LEU A 262 0.00 -8.36 3.27
N SER A 263 1.30 -8.28 3.49
CA SER A 263 2.31 -8.55 2.46
C SER A 263 2.17 -9.96 1.88
N TYR A 264 1.92 -10.96 2.73
CA TYR A 264 1.69 -12.33 2.29
C TYR A 264 0.43 -12.48 1.41
N ILE A 265 -0.70 -11.89 1.82
CA ILE A 265 -1.94 -11.94 1.01
C ILE A 265 -1.73 -11.25 -0.33
N MET A 266 -1.06 -10.11 -0.37
CA MET A 266 -0.77 -9.42 -1.63
C MET A 266 0.10 -10.28 -2.56
N CYS A 267 1.15 -10.91 -2.03
CA CYS A 267 1.98 -11.84 -2.80
C CYS A 267 1.16 -13.01 -3.36
N LYS A 268 0.27 -13.59 -2.53
CA LYS A 268 -0.63 -14.68 -2.94
C LYS A 268 -1.59 -14.23 -4.05
N ALA A 269 -2.16 -13.03 -3.93
CA ALA A 269 -3.05 -12.45 -4.95
C ALA A 269 -2.34 -12.14 -6.27
N MET A 270 -1.01 -11.95 -6.25
CA MET A 270 -0.18 -11.79 -7.45
C MET A 270 0.38 -13.12 -7.98
N ASN A 271 0.05 -14.26 -7.35
CA ASN A 271 0.69 -15.56 -7.55
C ASN A 271 2.23 -15.51 -7.57
N ARG A 272 2.81 -14.73 -6.66
CA ARG A 272 4.26 -14.62 -6.50
C ARG A 272 4.68 -15.01 -5.09
N SER A 273 5.81 -15.69 -4.96
CA SER A 273 6.32 -16.05 -3.63
C SER A 273 6.86 -14.80 -2.93
N PHE A 274 6.60 -14.68 -1.62
CA PHE A 274 7.10 -13.57 -0.80
C PHE A 274 8.62 -13.39 -0.90
N ILE A 275 9.36 -14.51 -0.89
CA ILE A 275 10.82 -14.52 -1.03
C ILE A 275 11.25 -13.98 -2.41
N SER A 276 10.54 -14.33 -3.50
CA SER A 276 10.87 -13.83 -4.84
C SER A 276 10.75 -12.32 -4.96
N VAL A 277 9.77 -11.72 -4.28
CA VAL A 277 9.53 -10.27 -4.27
C VAL A 277 10.64 -9.56 -3.50
N ILE A 278 10.96 -10.03 -2.29
CA ILE A 278 12.01 -9.43 -1.43
C ILE A 278 13.40 -9.56 -2.06
N ALA A 279 13.70 -10.70 -2.67
CA ALA A 279 14.99 -10.92 -3.30
C ALA A 279 15.16 -10.13 -4.61
N GLY A 280 14.14 -9.39 -5.06
CA GLY A 280 14.19 -8.62 -6.29
C GLY A 280 14.25 -9.51 -7.53
N GLY A 281 13.42 -10.57 -7.56
CA GLY A 281 13.27 -11.44 -8.72
C GLY A 281 14.07 -12.75 -8.65
N PHE A 282 13.90 -13.55 -7.59
CA PHE A 282 14.04 -15.01 -7.73
C PHE A 282 12.77 -15.56 -8.38
N GLY A 283 12.61 -15.25 -9.66
CA GLY A 283 11.53 -15.71 -10.50
C GLY A 283 12.12 -15.85 -11.89
N THR A 284 11.96 -17.03 -12.45
CA THR A 284 12.43 -17.50 -13.77
C THR A 284 12.59 -16.33 -14.75
N PRO A 285 13.72 -16.22 -15.48
CA PRO A 285 13.72 -15.33 -16.64
C PRO A 285 12.47 -15.68 -17.42
N ALA A 286 11.59 -14.70 -17.64
CA ALA A 286 10.51 -14.90 -18.58
C ALA A 286 11.22 -15.36 -19.85
N ALA A 287 11.02 -16.63 -20.22
CA ALA A 287 11.19 -17.00 -21.60
C ALA A 287 10.36 -15.96 -22.34
N ALA A 288 10.97 -15.27 -23.32
CA ALA A 288 10.21 -14.38 -24.18
C ALA A 288 8.98 -15.18 -24.61
N ALA A 289 7.81 -14.79 -24.10
CA ALA A 289 6.58 -15.42 -24.53
C ALA A 289 6.57 -15.15 -26.03
N ASP A 290 6.60 -16.23 -26.81
CA ASP A 290 6.44 -16.15 -28.24
C ASP A 290 5.17 -15.37 -28.48
N ASP A 291 5.32 -14.20 -29.09
CA ASP A 291 4.23 -13.28 -29.40
C ASP A 291 3.52 -13.94 -30.60
N GLY A 292 2.78 -15.02 -30.32
CA GLY A 292 2.05 -15.79 -31.32
C GLY A 292 1.16 -14.87 -32.15
N GLU A 293 0.83 -15.28 -33.38
CA GLU A 293 0.07 -14.47 -34.34
C GLU A 293 -1.10 -13.74 -33.64
N GLN A 294 -0.94 -12.42 -33.52
CA GLN A 294 -1.91 -11.57 -32.84
C GLN A 294 -3.13 -11.43 -33.75
N GLY A 295 -4.32 -11.69 -33.20
CA GLY A 295 -5.58 -11.42 -33.90
C GLY A 295 -5.76 -9.93 -34.17
N GLU A 296 -6.71 -9.57 -35.03
CA GLU A 296 -7.12 -8.17 -35.17
C GLU A 296 -7.96 -7.76 -33.94
N HIS A 297 -7.65 -6.59 -33.36
CA HIS A 297 -8.49 -6.01 -32.30
C HIS A 297 -9.67 -5.25 -32.93
N ARG A 298 -10.79 -5.20 -32.21
CA ARG A 298 -11.97 -4.41 -32.61
C ARG A 298 -11.98 -3.11 -31.85
N GLU A 299 -12.35 -2.01 -32.51
CA GLU A 299 -12.46 -0.68 -31.89
C GLU A 299 -13.93 -0.27 -31.80
N ILE A 300 -14.26 0.47 -30.75
CA ILE A 300 -15.59 1.07 -30.53
C ILE A 300 -15.41 2.55 -30.15
N ASN A 301 -16.34 3.41 -30.56
CA ASN A 301 -16.36 4.80 -30.12
C ASN A 301 -17.25 5.02 -28.88
N ALA A 302 -17.27 6.25 -28.36
CA ALA A 302 -17.99 6.55 -27.12
C ALA A 302 -19.51 6.54 -27.32
N GLU A 303 -19.98 6.96 -28.49
CA GLU A 303 -21.38 6.99 -28.88
C GLU A 303 -21.96 5.57 -29.00
N GLU A 304 -21.27 4.68 -29.70
CA GLU A 304 -21.61 3.25 -29.80
C GLU A 304 -21.58 2.58 -28.42
N THR A 305 -20.62 2.95 -27.56
CA THR A 305 -20.56 2.43 -26.18
C THR A 305 -21.77 2.91 -25.37
N ALA A 306 -22.23 4.15 -25.57
CA ALA A 306 -23.44 4.65 -24.92
C ALA A 306 -24.70 3.91 -25.38
N GLU A 307 -24.82 3.58 -26.68
CA GLU A 307 -25.91 2.76 -27.20
C GLU A 307 -25.89 1.35 -26.60
N LEU A 308 -24.71 0.71 -26.54
CA LEU A 308 -24.53 -0.60 -25.93
C LEU A 308 -24.95 -0.60 -24.45
N LEU A 309 -24.60 0.46 -23.71
CA LEU A 309 -24.96 0.63 -22.30
C LEU A 309 -26.43 0.96 -22.08
N ARG A 310 -27.08 1.66 -23.02
CA ARG A 310 -28.52 1.94 -22.96
C ARG A 310 -29.34 0.66 -23.00
N ASP A 311 -28.91 -0.31 -23.81
CA ASP A 311 -29.66 -1.55 -24.04
C ASP A 311 -29.25 -2.68 -23.07
N ALA A 312 -28.30 -2.42 -22.16
CA ALA A 312 -27.82 -3.38 -21.17
C ALA A 312 -28.77 -3.53 -19.97
N SER A 313 -28.96 -4.76 -19.49
CA SER A 313 -29.69 -5.02 -18.23
C SER A 313 -28.76 -5.07 -17.01
N SER A 314 -27.50 -5.44 -17.21
CA SER A 314 -26.48 -5.53 -16.16
C SER A 314 -25.12 -5.06 -16.66
N VAL A 315 -24.41 -4.31 -15.82
CA VAL A 315 -23.09 -3.74 -16.11
C VAL A 315 -22.14 -3.98 -14.94
N ILE A 316 -20.99 -4.58 -15.23
CA ILE A 316 -19.89 -4.68 -14.25
C ILE A 316 -18.76 -3.75 -14.67
N ILE A 317 -18.30 -2.90 -13.75
CA ILE A 317 -17.16 -2.01 -13.97
C ILE A 317 -15.95 -2.58 -13.25
N THR A 318 -14.86 -2.84 -13.99
CA THR A 318 -13.61 -3.37 -13.44
C THR A 318 -12.50 -2.29 -13.53
N PRO A 319 -12.31 -1.50 -12.46
CA PRO A 319 -11.35 -0.41 -12.47
C PRO A 319 -9.92 -0.90 -12.27
N GLY A 320 -8.98 -0.24 -12.93
CA GLY A 320 -7.54 -0.44 -12.76
C GLY A 320 -6.78 0.86 -12.52
N TYR A 321 -5.44 0.75 -12.44
CA TYR A 321 -4.59 1.90 -12.16
C TYR A 321 -4.72 3.03 -13.20
N GLY A 322 -5.06 2.71 -14.46
CA GLY A 322 -5.30 3.72 -15.48
C GLY A 322 -6.46 4.67 -15.16
N MET A 323 -7.50 4.20 -14.45
CA MET A 323 -8.59 5.05 -13.95
C MET A 323 -8.08 6.09 -12.95
N ALA A 324 -7.22 5.66 -12.03
CA ALA A 324 -6.63 6.53 -11.01
C ALA A 324 -5.72 7.61 -11.63
N VAL A 325 -4.89 7.23 -12.60
CA VAL A 325 -4.00 8.16 -13.31
C VAL A 325 -4.79 9.21 -14.08
N ALA A 326 -5.90 8.83 -14.70
CA ALA A 326 -6.76 9.74 -15.45
C ALA A 326 -7.70 10.59 -14.56
N GLN A 327 -7.76 10.33 -13.24
CA GLN A 327 -8.75 10.93 -12.34
C GLN A 327 -10.20 10.68 -12.80
N ALA A 328 -10.47 9.46 -13.29
CA ALA A 328 -11.75 9.10 -13.88
C ALA A 328 -12.80 8.59 -12.87
N GLN A 329 -12.48 8.50 -11.57
CA GLN A 329 -13.38 7.97 -10.54
C GLN A 329 -14.71 8.74 -10.44
N TYR A 330 -14.70 10.06 -10.59
CA TYR A 330 -15.90 10.90 -10.53
C TYR A 330 -16.87 10.65 -11.71
N PRO A 331 -16.44 10.75 -12.98
CA PRO A 331 -17.36 10.46 -14.08
C PRO A 331 -17.77 8.98 -14.13
N VAL A 332 -16.93 8.05 -13.66
CA VAL A 332 -17.33 6.64 -13.52
C VAL A 332 -18.45 6.46 -12.48
N ALA A 333 -18.36 7.15 -11.34
CA ALA A 333 -19.43 7.15 -10.34
C ALA A 333 -20.72 7.78 -10.89
N GLU A 334 -20.60 8.86 -11.68
CA GLU A 334 -21.75 9.47 -12.35
C GLU A 334 -22.39 8.54 -13.39
N LEU A 335 -21.58 7.84 -14.20
CA LEU A 335 -22.04 6.84 -15.15
C LEU A 335 -22.80 5.72 -14.45
N ALA A 336 -22.22 5.16 -13.38
CA ALA A 336 -22.87 4.12 -12.58
C ALA A 336 -24.20 4.60 -12.00
N ARG A 337 -24.26 5.84 -11.49
CA ARG A 337 -25.50 6.44 -10.97
C ARG A 337 -26.56 6.56 -12.06
N LYS A 338 -26.23 7.14 -13.22
CA LYS A 338 -27.18 7.31 -14.34
C LYS A 338 -27.73 5.98 -14.85
N LEU A 339 -26.87 4.97 -14.99
CA LEU A 339 -27.30 3.62 -15.39
C LEU A 339 -28.22 2.99 -14.33
N ARG A 340 -27.91 3.13 -13.04
CA ARG A 340 -28.80 2.66 -11.95
C ARG A 340 -30.15 3.37 -11.93
N GLU A 341 -30.20 4.66 -12.26
CA GLU A 341 -31.45 5.42 -12.38
C GLU A 341 -32.34 4.91 -13.53
N ARG A 342 -31.75 4.30 -14.55
CA ARG A 342 -32.47 3.60 -15.63
C ARG A 342 -32.89 2.18 -15.27
N GLY A 343 -32.59 1.72 -14.06
CA GLY A 343 -32.90 0.36 -13.60
C GLY A 343 -31.88 -0.70 -14.03
N VAL A 344 -30.73 -0.30 -14.59
CA VAL A 344 -29.63 -1.22 -14.90
C VAL A 344 -28.94 -1.65 -13.61
N GLU A 345 -28.66 -2.95 -13.48
CA GLU A 345 -27.88 -3.46 -12.36
C GLU A 345 -26.40 -3.13 -12.56
N VAL A 346 -25.87 -2.17 -11.80
CA VAL A 346 -24.46 -1.75 -11.89
C VAL A 346 -23.68 -2.17 -10.67
N ARG A 347 -22.60 -2.93 -10.88
CA ARG A 347 -21.69 -3.42 -9.85
C ARG A 347 -20.24 -3.13 -10.21
N PHE A 348 -19.36 -3.06 -9.22
CA PHE A 348 -17.92 -2.87 -9.38
C PHE A 348 -17.20 -4.14 -8.94
N GLY A 349 -16.36 -4.69 -9.83
CA GLY A 349 -15.50 -5.84 -9.53
C GLY A 349 -14.08 -5.40 -9.24
N ILE A 350 -13.64 -5.54 -7.99
CA ILE A 350 -12.33 -5.08 -7.55
C ILE A 350 -11.35 -6.25 -7.46
N HIS A 351 -10.25 -6.14 -8.21
CA HIS A 351 -9.14 -7.05 -8.06
C HIS A 351 -8.28 -6.67 -6.84
N PRO A 352 -7.85 -7.60 -5.98
CA PRO A 352 -7.14 -7.28 -4.72
C PRO A 352 -5.85 -6.45 -4.88
N VAL A 353 -5.20 -6.56 -6.04
CA VAL A 353 -3.98 -5.80 -6.38
C VAL A 353 -4.17 -4.75 -7.47
N ALA A 354 -5.41 -4.33 -7.74
CA ALA A 354 -5.67 -3.21 -8.63
C ALA A 354 -5.13 -1.90 -8.01
N GLY A 355 -4.21 -1.24 -8.72
CA GLY A 355 -3.65 0.05 -8.32
C GLY A 355 -2.20 -0.02 -7.86
N ARG A 356 -1.88 0.74 -6.79
CA ARG A 356 -0.52 0.91 -6.24
C ARG A 356 -0.45 0.76 -4.72
N LEU A 357 -1.55 0.35 -4.10
CA LEU A 357 -1.70 0.14 -2.67
C LEU A 357 -2.89 -0.81 -2.46
N PRO A 358 -2.88 -1.68 -1.44
CA PRO A 358 -4.06 -2.48 -1.08
C PRO A 358 -5.30 -1.63 -0.91
N GLY A 359 -6.39 -2.00 -1.59
CA GLY A 359 -7.65 -1.26 -1.54
C GLY A 359 -7.63 0.11 -2.24
N HIS A 360 -6.64 0.38 -3.11
CA HIS A 360 -6.53 1.68 -3.79
C HIS A 360 -7.81 2.01 -4.57
N MET A 361 -8.41 1.04 -5.27
CA MET A 361 -9.65 1.28 -6.00
C MET A 361 -10.84 1.54 -5.06
N ASN A 362 -10.97 0.78 -3.97
CA ASN A 362 -12.05 0.97 -2.99
C ASN A 362 -12.02 2.40 -2.42
N VAL A 363 -10.83 2.91 -2.12
CA VAL A 363 -10.64 4.27 -1.59
C VAL A 363 -11.04 5.35 -2.60
N LEU A 364 -10.64 5.21 -3.88
CA LEU A 364 -11.01 6.19 -4.92
C LEU A 364 -12.50 6.16 -5.24
N LEU A 365 -13.13 4.98 -5.24
CA LEU A 365 -14.57 4.85 -5.43
C LEU A 365 -15.35 5.44 -4.24
N ALA A 366 -14.86 5.23 -3.02
CA ALA A 366 -15.42 5.85 -1.82
C ALA A 366 -15.31 7.39 -1.85
N GLU A 367 -14.19 7.93 -2.33
CA GLU A 367 -14.00 9.37 -2.55
C GLU A 367 -15.00 9.94 -3.58
N ALA A 368 -15.31 9.16 -4.62
CA ALA A 368 -16.34 9.48 -5.60
C ALA A 368 -17.78 9.21 -5.12
N ASN A 369 -17.97 8.86 -3.85
CA ASN A 369 -19.25 8.51 -3.22
C ASN A 369 -19.98 7.33 -3.87
N VAL A 370 -19.25 6.36 -4.41
CA VAL A 370 -19.84 5.10 -4.85
C VAL A 370 -20.32 4.30 -3.64
N PRO A 371 -21.60 3.85 -3.61
CA PRO A 371 -22.11 3.05 -2.52
C PRO A 371 -21.36 1.72 -2.35
N TYR A 372 -21.00 1.35 -1.12
CA TYR A 372 -20.19 0.15 -0.85
C TYR A 372 -20.91 -1.16 -1.17
N ASP A 373 -22.25 -1.18 -1.18
CA ASP A 373 -23.07 -2.36 -1.50
C ASP A 373 -22.90 -2.83 -2.95
N VAL A 374 -22.45 -1.95 -3.84
CA VAL A 374 -22.19 -2.28 -5.24
C VAL A 374 -20.71 -2.48 -5.54
N VAL A 375 -19.84 -2.40 -4.53
CA VAL A 375 -18.39 -2.63 -4.68
C VAL A 375 -18.05 -3.99 -4.11
N LEU A 376 -17.81 -4.95 -5.00
CA LEU A 376 -17.58 -6.35 -4.67
C LEU A 376 -16.12 -6.73 -4.91
N GLU A 377 -15.59 -7.59 -4.05
CA GLU A 377 -14.28 -8.18 -4.22
C GLU A 377 -14.33 -9.27 -5.31
N MET A 378 -13.17 -9.59 -5.91
CA MET A 378 -13.06 -10.55 -7.00
C MET A 378 -13.72 -11.91 -6.71
N ASP A 379 -13.54 -12.44 -5.49
CA ASP A 379 -14.12 -13.73 -5.08
C ASP A 379 -15.66 -13.68 -4.95
N GLU A 380 -16.23 -12.49 -4.79
CA GLU A 380 -17.68 -12.28 -4.64
C GLU A 380 -18.39 -12.09 -5.98
N ILE A 381 -17.68 -11.63 -7.02
CA ILE A 381 -18.27 -11.21 -8.30
C ILE A 381 -17.92 -12.12 -9.48
N ASN A 382 -16.90 -12.98 -9.36
CA ASN A 382 -16.41 -13.75 -10.50
C ASN A 382 -17.46 -14.69 -11.12
N ASP A 383 -18.32 -15.29 -10.30
CA ASP A 383 -19.39 -16.19 -10.76
C ASP A 383 -20.52 -15.47 -11.53
N ASP A 384 -20.56 -14.14 -11.49
CA ASP A 384 -21.62 -13.33 -12.09
C ASP A 384 -21.28 -12.81 -13.50
N PHE A 385 -20.02 -12.92 -13.95
CA PHE A 385 -19.60 -12.39 -15.25
C PHE A 385 -20.36 -13.03 -16.42
N ALA A 386 -20.58 -14.35 -16.38
CA ALA A 386 -21.30 -15.08 -17.43
C ALA A 386 -22.75 -14.61 -17.63
N ALA A 387 -23.39 -14.04 -16.60
CA ALA A 387 -24.74 -13.49 -16.66
C ALA A 387 -24.77 -11.98 -16.98
N THR A 388 -23.61 -11.34 -17.15
CA THR A 388 -23.48 -9.89 -17.31
C THR A 388 -23.55 -9.45 -18.76
N SER A 389 -24.33 -8.40 -19.05
CA SER A 389 -24.52 -7.90 -20.42
C SER A 389 -23.29 -7.15 -20.95
N VAL A 390 -22.72 -6.24 -20.14
CA VAL A 390 -21.57 -5.42 -20.53
C VAL A 390 -20.58 -5.31 -19.39
N VAL A 391 -19.29 -5.51 -19.66
CA VAL A 391 -18.21 -5.22 -18.73
C VAL A 391 -17.39 -4.04 -19.22
N LEU A 392 -17.21 -3.04 -18.37
CA LEU A 392 -16.33 -1.90 -18.63
C LEU A 392 -14.99 -2.12 -17.90
N VAL A 393 -13.93 -2.40 -18.66
CA VAL A 393 -12.56 -2.56 -18.14
C VAL A 393 -11.86 -1.22 -18.21
N ILE A 394 -11.78 -0.50 -17.09
CA ILE A 394 -11.30 0.90 -17.08
C ILE A 394 -9.86 0.98 -16.57
N GLY A 395 -8.91 0.99 -17.50
CA GLY A 395 -7.49 1.15 -17.16
C GLY A 395 -6.88 -0.02 -16.39
N ALA A 396 -7.48 -1.21 -16.51
CA ALA A 396 -6.93 -2.48 -16.05
C ALA A 396 -6.28 -3.24 -17.23
N ASN A 397 -5.30 -4.09 -16.93
CA ASN A 397 -4.67 -4.94 -17.94
C ASN A 397 -4.36 -6.32 -17.37
N ASP A 398 -3.39 -6.43 -16.47
CA ASP A 398 -2.93 -7.73 -15.97
C ASP A 398 -4.02 -8.44 -15.13
N THR A 399 -4.83 -7.69 -14.38
CA THR A 399 -5.90 -8.19 -13.50
C THR A 399 -7.11 -8.77 -14.24
N VAL A 400 -7.15 -8.63 -15.57
CA VAL A 400 -8.20 -9.12 -16.45
C VAL A 400 -7.61 -9.97 -17.59
N ASN A 401 -6.36 -10.43 -17.46
CA ASN A 401 -5.64 -11.10 -18.52
C ASN A 401 -5.89 -12.62 -18.51
N PRO A 402 -6.56 -13.21 -19.54
CA PRO A 402 -6.84 -14.65 -19.61
C PRO A 402 -5.57 -15.51 -19.64
N ALA A 403 -4.43 -14.96 -20.05
CA ALA A 403 -3.16 -15.69 -20.09
C ALA A 403 -2.71 -16.17 -18.69
N ALA A 404 -3.26 -15.60 -17.61
CA ALA A 404 -3.03 -16.10 -16.26
C ALA A 404 -3.62 -17.52 -16.06
N THR A 405 -4.71 -17.85 -16.76
CA THR A 405 -5.39 -19.15 -16.67
C THR A 405 -5.01 -20.05 -17.84
N ASP A 406 -5.02 -19.50 -19.05
CA ASP A 406 -4.96 -20.27 -20.30
C ASP A 406 -3.52 -20.63 -20.72
N ASN A 407 -2.51 -19.88 -20.27
CA ASN A 407 -1.13 -20.01 -20.72
C ASN A 407 -0.16 -20.30 -19.57
N PRO A 408 0.23 -21.57 -19.35
CA PRO A 408 1.19 -21.97 -18.32
C PRO A 408 2.60 -21.35 -18.48
N ALA A 409 2.96 -20.89 -19.68
CA ALA A 409 4.24 -20.23 -19.95
C ALA A 409 4.21 -18.72 -19.67
N SER A 410 3.03 -18.15 -19.38
CA SER A 410 2.88 -16.74 -19.07
C SER A 410 3.59 -16.37 -17.76
N PRO A 411 4.29 -15.23 -17.68
CA PRO A 411 4.82 -14.67 -16.44
C PRO A 411 3.79 -14.47 -15.31
N ILE A 412 2.50 -14.42 -15.66
CA ILE A 412 1.37 -14.26 -14.73
C ILE A 412 0.54 -15.54 -14.58
N ALA A 413 1.02 -16.69 -15.08
CA ALA A 413 0.32 -17.96 -14.97
C ALA A 413 -0.02 -18.28 -13.50
N GLY A 414 -1.27 -18.67 -13.25
CA GLY A 414 -1.83 -18.97 -11.93
C GLY A 414 -2.24 -17.76 -11.08
N MET A 415 -2.07 -16.52 -11.58
CA MET A 415 -2.62 -15.33 -10.93
C MET A 415 -4.16 -15.38 -11.00
N PRO A 416 -4.88 -15.30 -9.86
CA PRO A 416 -6.33 -15.07 -9.89
C PRO A 416 -6.62 -13.79 -10.66
N VAL A 417 -7.62 -13.79 -11.53
CA VAL A 417 -8.02 -12.64 -12.34
C VAL A 417 -9.53 -12.50 -12.38
N LEU A 418 -10.03 -11.33 -12.76
CA LEU A 418 -11.44 -11.13 -13.04
C LEU A 418 -11.79 -11.76 -14.40
N HIS A 419 -12.75 -12.67 -14.43
CA HIS A 419 -13.15 -13.41 -15.64
C HIS A 419 -14.04 -12.58 -16.58
N VAL A 420 -13.60 -11.34 -16.87
CA VAL A 420 -14.38 -10.37 -17.65
C VAL A 420 -14.76 -10.87 -19.05
N TRP A 421 -13.98 -11.81 -19.60
CA TRP A 421 -14.20 -12.39 -20.92
C TRP A 421 -15.44 -13.29 -21.00
N GLU A 422 -16.02 -13.69 -19.87
CA GLU A 422 -17.22 -14.53 -19.82
C GLU A 422 -18.50 -13.70 -20.06
N ALA A 423 -18.42 -12.38 -19.96
CA ALA A 423 -19.55 -11.49 -20.22
C ALA A 423 -19.93 -11.41 -21.70
N ALA A 424 -21.17 -11.00 -21.98
CA ALA A 424 -21.67 -10.92 -23.34
C ALA A 424 -20.90 -9.88 -24.19
N ASN A 425 -20.56 -8.72 -23.62
CA ASN A 425 -19.71 -7.71 -24.25
C ASN A 425 -18.70 -7.14 -23.27
N VAL A 426 -17.47 -6.87 -23.74
CA VAL A 426 -16.40 -6.26 -22.95
C VAL A 426 -15.89 -5.02 -23.68
N VAL A 427 -15.87 -3.88 -22.99
CA VAL A 427 -15.30 -2.63 -23.50
C VAL A 427 -14.07 -2.26 -22.67
N VAL A 428 -12.92 -2.19 -23.33
CA VAL A 428 -11.63 -1.93 -22.67
C VAL A 428 -11.17 -0.51 -22.93
N PHE A 429 -10.98 0.27 -21.87
CA PHE A 429 -10.52 1.66 -21.93
C PHE A 429 -9.01 1.72 -21.79
N LYS A 430 -8.32 2.20 -22.82
CA LYS A 430 -6.86 2.31 -22.82
C LYS A 430 -6.37 3.42 -23.74
N ARG A 431 -5.17 3.95 -23.49
CA ARG A 431 -4.57 4.99 -24.35
C ARG A 431 -3.90 4.41 -25.61
N SER A 432 -3.38 3.19 -25.53
CA SER A 432 -2.67 2.51 -26.62
C SER A 432 -2.59 1.00 -26.34
N MET A 433 -2.07 0.21 -27.28
CA MET A 433 -1.86 -1.24 -27.11
C MET A 433 -0.64 -1.60 -26.22
N ALA A 434 -0.02 -0.64 -25.53
CA ALA A 434 1.15 -0.90 -24.68
C ALA A 434 0.88 -1.92 -23.57
N ALA A 435 1.83 -2.81 -23.30
CA ALA A 435 1.69 -3.85 -22.27
C ALA A 435 1.46 -3.27 -20.86
N GLY A 436 0.94 -4.13 -19.97
CA GLY A 436 0.71 -3.83 -18.56
C GLY A 436 2.00 -3.86 -17.75
N TYR A 437 1.88 -4.06 -16.44
CA TYR A 437 3.05 -4.15 -15.57
C TYR A 437 3.88 -5.40 -15.85
N ALA A 438 3.20 -6.53 -16.07
CA ALA A 438 3.85 -7.80 -16.38
C ALA A 438 4.58 -7.81 -17.74
N GLY A 439 4.43 -6.75 -18.55
CA GLY A 439 5.10 -6.65 -19.85
C GLY A 439 4.61 -7.65 -20.88
N VAL A 440 3.47 -8.29 -20.63
CA VAL A 440 2.84 -9.27 -21.52
C VAL A 440 1.70 -8.62 -22.28
N GLN A 441 1.48 -9.07 -23.52
CA GLN A 441 0.25 -8.80 -24.24
C GLN A 441 -0.93 -9.50 -23.57
N ASN A 442 -2.14 -8.95 -23.79
CA ASN A 442 -3.35 -9.48 -23.18
C ASN A 442 -4.27 -10.07 -24.27
N PRO A 443 -4.45 -11.40 -24.31
CA PRO A 443 -5.34 -12.07 -25.26
C PRO A 443 -6.79 -11.57 -25.21
N LEU A 444 -7.24 -10.99 -24.10
CA LEU A 444 -8.56 -10.39 -23.98
C LEU A 444 -8.84 -9.40 -25.13
N PHE A 445 -7.86 -8.59 -25.50
CA PHE A 445 -8.03 -7.49 -26.48
C PHE A 445 -8.36 -7.97 -27.89
N PHE A 446 -8.18 -9.28 -28.16
CA PHE A 446 -8.38 -9.90 -29.45
C PHE A 446 -9.58 -10.86 -29.47
N ARG A 447 -10.33 -10.97 -28.36
CA ARG A 447 -11.54 -11.80 -28.29
C ARG A 447 -12.69 -11.14 -29.03
N GLU A 448 -13.57 -11.96 -29.62
CA GLU A 448 -14.67 -11.47 -30.45
C GLU A 448 -15.67 -10.58 -29.70
N ASN A 449 -15.93 -10.87 -28.43
CA ASN A 449 -16.81 -10.09 -27.57
C ASN A 449 -16.13 -8.85 -26.96
N THR A 450 -14.87 -8.58 -27.30
CA THR A 450 -14.09 -7.48 -26.72
C THR A 450 -13.86 -6.37 -27.74
N GLN A 451 -14.05 -5.13 -27.29
CA GLN A 451 -13.92 -3.92 -28.09
C GLN A 451 -13.06 -2.90 -27.35
N MET A 452 -12.16 -2.25 -28.08
CA MET A 452 -11.18 -1.30 -27.57
C MET A 452 -11.70 0.12 -27.71
N LEU A 453 -11.84 0.83 -26.59
CA LEU A 453 -12.17 2.26 -26.56
C LEU A 453 -10.92 3.06 -26.24
N PHE A 454 -10.29 3.60 -27.30
CA PHE A 454 -9.03 4.32 -27.17
C PHE A 454 -9.20 5.76 -26.68
N GLY A 455 -8.34 6.18 -25.75
CA GLY A 455 -8.27 7.56 -25.27
C GLY A 455 -7.92 7.67 -23.79
N ASP A 456 -7.95 8.90 -23.28
CA ASP A 456 -7.91 9.13 -21.84
C ASP A 456 -9.21 8.64 -21.19
N ALA A 457 -9.10 7.87 -20.09
CA ALA A 457 -10.24 7.20 -19.49
C ALA A 457 -11.30 8.18 -18.98
N LYS A 458 -10.88 9.34 -18.44
CA LYS A 458 -11.82 10.36 -17.95
C LYS A 458 -12.64 10.93 -19.11
N GLN A 459 -11.94 11.34 -20.16
CA GLN A 459 -12.58 11.89 -21.36
C GLN A 459 -13.54 10.88 -22.01
N ARG A 460 -13.13 9.62 -22.16
CA ARG A 460 -13.99 8.59 -22.77
C ARG A 460 -15.27 8.35 -21.96
N VAL A 461 -15.19 8.35 -20.63
CA VAL A 461 -16.38 8.20 -19.77
C VAL A 461 -17.27 9.44 -19.84
N GLU A 462 -16.69 10.65 -19.88
CA GLU A 462 -17.45 11.90 -20.10
C GLU A 462 -18.14 11.92 -21.47
N ASP A 463 -17.50 11.40 -22.52
CA ASP A 463 -18.09 11.27 -23.85
C ASP A 463 -19.27 10.29 -23.86
N ILE A 464 -19.15 9.15 -23.18
CA ILE A 464 -20.26 8.19 -22.99
C ILE A 464 -21.41 8.83 -22.24
N LEU A 465 -21.13 9.58 -21.16
CA LEU A 465 -22.16 10.29 -20.40
C LEU A 465 -22.94 11.27 -21.29
N ARG A 466 -22.24 12.01 -22.17
CA ARG A 466 -22.87 12.91 -23.15
C ARG A 466 -23.70 12.14 -24.18
N GLY A 467 -23.21 10.99 -24.65
CA GLY A 467 -23.95 10.11 -25.55
C GLY A 467 -25.24 9.59 -24.91
N LEU A 468 -25.19 9.13 -23.67
CA LEU A 468 -26.35 8.68 -22.90
C LEU A 468 -27.40 9.77 -22.71
N ASP A 469 -26.98 11.02 -22.46
CA ASP A 469 -27.89 12.17 -22.35
C ASP A 469 -28.54 12.53 -23.69
N ALA A 470 -27.79 12.44 -24.79
CA ALA A 470 -28.32 12.70 -26.12
C ALA A 470 -29.37 11.66 -26.53
N LEU A 471 -29.20 10.40 -26.12
CA LEU A 471 -30.16 9.32 -26.35
C LEU A 471 -31.45 9.48 -25.53
N ASP A 472 -31.40 10.22 -24.42
CA ASP A 472 -32.56 10.50 -23.55
C ASP A 472 -33.31 11.78 -23.92
N ALA A 473 -32.74 12.61 -24.81
CA ALA A 473 -33.38 13.85 -25.21
C ALA A 473 -34.70 13.56 -25.96
N PRO A 474 -35.83 14.19 -25.57
CA PRO A 474 -37.08 13.99 -26.26
C PRO A 474 -36.94 14.43 -27.72
N VAL A 475 -37.33 13.54 -28.65
CA VAL A 475 -37.35 13.85 -30.09
C VAL A 475 -38.24 15.08 -30.29
N PRO A 476 -37.74 16.17 -30.89
CA PRO A 476 -38.57 17.34 -31.16
C PRO A 476 -39.73 16.92 -32.06
N GLU A 477 -40.94 17.13 -31.57
CA GLU A 477 -42.19 16.88 -32.28
C GLU A 477 -42.12 17.64 -33.62
N MET A 478 -41.95 16.91 -34.73
CA MET A 478 -41.99 17.47 -36.06
C MET A 478 -43.39 18.05 -36.27
N ALA A 479 -43.53 19.36 -36.06
CA ALA A 479 -44.75 20.10 -36.32
C ALA A 479 -45.20 19.77 -37.75
N GLY A 480 -46.27 18.97 -37.84
CA GLY A 480 -46.85 18.56 -39.10
C GLY A 480 -47.19 19.79 -39.92
N THR A 481 -46.51 19.96 -41.05
CA THR A 481 -46.92 20.91 -42.07
C THR A 481 -48.25 20.44 -42.65
N SER A 482 -49.36 20.94 -42.12
CA SER A 482 -50.64 20.91 -42.81
C SER A 482 -50.55 21.84 -44.03
N ARG A 483 -50.62 21.26 -45.22
CA ARG A 483 -51.07 21.97 -46.43
C ARG A 483 -52.33 21.32 -46.93
#